data_AF-A0A428SXU6-F1
#
_entry.id   AF-A0A428SXU6-F1
#
_cell.length_a   1.000
_cell.length_b   1.000
_cell.length_c   1.000
_cell.angle_alpha   90.00
_cell.angle_beta   90.00
_cell.angle_gamma   90.00
#
_symmetry.space_group_name_H-M   'P 1'
#
loop_
_entity.id
_entity.type
_entity.pdbx_description
1 polymer ?
#
loop_
_entity_poly.entity_id
_entity_poly.type
_entity_poly.pdbx_seq_one_letter_code
_entity_poly.pdbx_strand_id
1 'polypeptide(L)'
;MPTVIRQAQRSTRDIWPRRCPQVGAPTTLCKAALSTPARGGHPPSGTHDAQHFDVMVIGSGCAGLTAAVVAAKHGLRTLVLEKTKSFGGTTAFSGGGAWIPNNLHQKTINVVDSRESAERYLRNVLGDLYDYEMISSFLHNTPIMLQWMQAHTSVQFKPVTLPDYHVGKEGASVGRTILTQEYDGRQLGIQRLRSIRYTLQGYHAFGSMQADPSELPVLSNPF
;
A
#
# COMPACT_ATOMS: atom_id res chain seq x y z
N MET A 1 -9.71 43.69 -23.68
CA MET A 1 -10.91 43.01 -23.16
C MET A 1 -10.52 41.66 -22.60
N PRO A 2 -10.84 41.35 -21.33
CA PRO A 2 -10.34 40.18 -20.62
C PRO A 2 -11.33 39.00 -20.67
N THR A 3 -10.81 37.77 -20.68
CA THR A 3 -11.61 36.61 -20.24
C THR A 3 -10.74 35.74 -19.33
N VAL A 4 -10.86 36.02 -18.04
CA VAL A 4 -10.31 35.22 -16.94
C VAL A 4 -11.20 33.99 -16.76
N ILE A 5 -10.66 32.81 -17.00
CA ILE A 5 -11.35 31.54 -16.66
C ILE A 5 -11.24 31.35 -15.15
N ARG A 6 -12.34 31.63 -14.44
CA ARG A 6 -12.51 31.30 -13.02
C ARG A 6 -12.64 29.79 -12.88
N GLN A 7 -11.61 29.13 -12.34
CA GLN A 7 -11.71 27.77 -11.84
C GLN A 7 -12.47 27.81 -10.50
N ALA A 8 -13.69 27.27 -10.48
CA ALA A 8 -14.47 27.15 -9.26
C ALA A 8 -13.82 26.11 -8.34
N GLN A 9 -13.03 26.57 -7.37
CA GLN A 9 -12.67 25.77 -6.20
C GLN A 9 -13.92 25.57 -5.36
N ARG A 10 -14.59 24.41 -5.51
CA ARG A 10 -15.53 23.94 -4.49
C ARG A 10 -14.71 23.37 -3.34
N SER A 11 -14.65 24.13 -2.25
CA SER A 11 -14.24 23.67 -0.92
C SER A 11 -15.02 22.41 -0.54
N THR A 12 -14.33 21.27 -0.41
CA THR A 12 -14.86 20.06 0.21
C THR A 12 -14.40 19.92 1.66
N ARG A 13 -14.11 21.03 2.34
CA ARG A 13 -13.51 21.04 3.69
C ARG A 13 -14.41 20.53 4.82
N ASP A 14 -15.66 20.12 4.57
CA ASP A 14 -16.65 19.81 5.63
C ASP A 14 -17.26 18.40 5.59
N ILE A 15 -16.61 17.39 5.00
CA ILE A 15 -17.19 16.03 4.92
C ILE A 15 -16.81 15.11 6.11
N TRP A 16 -15.87 15.52 6.97
CA TRP A 16 -15.42 14.68 8.10
C TRP A 16 -15.50 15.43 9.44
N PRO A 17 -16.20 14.90 10.46
CA PRO A 17 -16.18 15.52 11.78
C PRO A 17 -14.77 15.46 12.38
N ARG A 18 -14.13 16.63 12.50
CA ARG A 18 -12.89 16.82 13.25
C ARG A 18 -13.21 16.89 14.73
N ARG A 19 -13.07 15.76 15.45
CA ARG A 19 -12.72 15.70 16.88
C ARG A 19 -12.60 14.25 17.32
N CYS A 20 -11.38 13.78 17.50
CA CYS A 20 -11.07 12.69 18.42
C CYS A 20 -10.88 13.33 19.81
N PRO A 21 -11.62 12.96 20.87
CA PRO A 21 -11.36 13.47 22.21
C PRO A 21 -9.99 12.98 22.68
N GLN A 22 -9.20 13.87 23.27
CA GLN A 22 -7.86 13.59 23.78
C GLN A 22 -7.89 12.46 24.81
N VAL A 23 -7.05 11.44 24.61
CA VAL A 23 -6.86 10.35 25.56
C VAL A 23 -5.61 10.64 26.38
N GLY A 24 -5.81 11.08 27.62
CA GLY A 24 -4.83 10.90 28.68
C GLY A 24 -4.83 9.43 29.11
N ALA A 25 -3.63 8.85 29.23
CA ALA A 25 -3.36 7.51 29.79
C ALA A 25 -3.85 7.37 31.25
N PRO A 26 -4.00 6.16 31.85
CA PRO A 26 -3.29 4.92 31.53
C PRO A 26 -4.10 3.60 31.44
N THR A 27 -3.44 2.62 30.83
CA THR A 27 -3.63 1.16 30.87
C THR A 27 -4.72 0.62 31.81
N THR A 28 -5.81 0.12 31.23
CA THR A 28 -6.58 -1.01 31.79
C THR A 28 -7.19 -1.80 30.65
N LEU A 29 -6.96 -3.12 30.64
CA LEU A 29 -7.54 -4.08 29.71
C LEU A 29 -9.06 -3.87 29.59
N CYS A 30 -9.54 -3.48 28.41
CA CYS A 30 -10.98 -3.45 28.15
C CYS A 30 -11.43 -4.85 27.75
N LYS A 31 -11.98 -5.56 28.75
CA LYS A 31 -12.80 -6.77 28.58
C LYS A 31 -13.88 -6.50 27.52
N ALA A 32 -14.05 -7.47 26.62
CA ALA A 32 -15.21 -7.56 25.75
C ALA A 32 -16.50 -7.45 26.58
N ALA A 33 -17.28 -6.39 26.34
CA ALA A 33 -18.61 -6.23 26.91
C ALA A 33 -19.63 -6.81 25.93
N LEU A 34 -20.30 -7.84 26.43
CA LEU A 34 -21.42 -8.55 25.82
C LEU A 34 -22.61 -7.62 25.54
N SER A 35 -23.20 -7.84 24.36
CA SER A 35 -24.63 -7.72 24.00
C SER A 35 -25.46 -6.57 24.58
N THR A 36 -25.97 -5.72 23.70
CA THR A 36 -27.23 -4.97 23.89
C THR A 36 -28.22 -5.39 22.81
N PRO A 37 -29.49 -5.74 23.12
CA PRO A 37 -30.44 -6.09 22.08
C PRO A 37 -31.07 -4.81 21.52
N ALA A 38 -30.80 -4.50 20.25
CA ALA A 38 -31.55 -3.49 19.53
C ALA A 38 -32.95 -4.03 19.21
N ARG A 39 -33.99 -3.47 19.86
CA ARG A 39 -35.39 -3.67 19.46
C ARG A 39 -35.71 -2.74 18.29
N GLY A 40 -36.05 -3.31 17.14
CA GLY A 40 -36.55 -2.61 15.96
C GLY A 40 -36.56 -3.56 14.76
N GLY A 41 -37.73 -4.10 14.43
CA GLY A 41 -37.91 -5.20 13.49
C GLY A 41 -37.39 -4.91 12.08
N HIS A 42 -36.45 -5.73 11.61
CA HIS A 42 -36.20 -5.95 10.19
C HIS A 42 -37.19 -7.00 9.68
N PRO A 43 -37.76 -6.86 8.46
CA PRO A 43 -38.51 -7.95 7.85
C PRO A 43 -37.60 -9.19 7.76
N PRO A 44 -38.14 -10.43 7.79
CA PRO A 44 -37.32 -11.63 7.73
C PRO A 44 -36.60 -11.63 6.39
N SER A 45 -35.33 -11.21 6.40
CA SER A 45 -34.45 -11.35 5.26
C SER A 45 -34.43 -12.84 4.95
N GLY A 46 -34.74 -13.19 3.71
CA GLY A 46 -34.57 -14.55 3.20
C GLY A 46 -33.21 -15.10 3.63
N THR A 47 -33.13 -16.43 3.77
CA THR A 47 -31.95 -17.17 4.24
C THR A 47 -30.74 -16.88 3.35
N HIS A 48 -30.12 -15.72 3.52
CA HIS A 48 -28.74 -15.51 3.21
C HIS A 48 -28.01 -16.28 4.31
N ASP A 49 -27.41 -17.41 3.96
CA ASP A 49 -26.40 -18.04 4.82
C ASP A 49 -25.36 -16.97 5.14
N ALA A 50 -25.49 -16.37 6.33
CA ALA A 50 -24.61 -15.30 6.77
C ALA A 50 -23.23 -15.94 7.00
N GLN A 51 -22.38 -15.88 5.99
CA GLN A 51 -21.00 -16.29 6.15
C GLN A 51 -20.33 -15.31 7.12
N HIS A 52 -19.91 -15.83 8.27
CA HIS A 52 -19.19 -15.04 9.28
C HIS A 52 -17.73 -14.81 8.85
N PHE A 53 -17.26 -13.57 8.98
CA PHE A 53 -15.88 -13.18 8.75
C PHE A 53 -15.41 -12.31 9.92
N ASP A 54 -14.14 -12.46 10.31
CA ASP A 54 -13.51 -11.67 11.36
C ASP A 54 -13.03 -10.31 10.82
N VAL A 55 -12.58 -10.31 9.56
CA VAL A 55 -12.03 -9.12 8.88
C VAL A 55 -12.64 -9.01 7.48
N MET A 56 -13.11 -7.81 7.15
CA MET A 56 -13.57 -7.47 5.81
C MET A 56 -12.71 -6.34 5.24
N VAL A 57 -12.07 -6.61 4.12
CA VAL A 57 -11.20 -5.68 3.40
C VAL A 57 -11.92 -5.20 2.15
N ILE A 58 -12.06 -3.89 2.00
CA ILE A 58 -12.69 -3.28 0.82
C ILE A 58 -11.59 -2.75 -0.10
N GLY A 59 -11.44 -3.38 -1.26
CA GLY A 59 -10.46 -3.07 -2.28
C GLY A 59 -9.29 -4.04 -2.32
N SER A 60 -8.82 -4.34 -3.53
CA SER A 60 -7.76 -5.31 -3.79
C SER A 60 -6.44 -4.68 -4.29
N GLY A 61 -6.20 -3.42 -3.97
CA GLY A 61 -4.87 -2.80 -4.16
C GLY A 61 -3.85 -3.34 -3.16
N CYS A 62 -2.60 -2.89 -3.24
CA CYS A 62 -1.52 -3.33 -2.34
C CYS A 62 -1.90 -3.20 -0.86
N ALA A 63 -2.43 -2.05 -0.43
CA ALA A 63 -2.81 -1.85 0.97
C ALA A 63 -3.87 -2.87 1.44
N GLY A 64 -4.90 -3.10 0.63
CA GLY A 64 -5.97 -4.05 0.95
C GLY A 64 -5.46 -5.50 1.00
N LEU A 65 -4.73 -5.94 -0.04
CA LEU A 65 -4.20 -7.31 -0.09
C LEU A 65 -3.12 -7.54 0.97
N THR A 66 -2.31 -6.55 1.32
CA THR A 66 -1.37 -6.64 2.45
C THR A 66 -2.12 -6.79 3.77
N ALA A 67 -3.15 -5.97 4.03
CA ALA A 67 -3.96 -6.13 5.24
C ALA A 67 -4.64 -7.51 5.29
N ALA A 68 -5.18 -7.97 4.16
CA ALA A 68 -5.86 -9.25 4.06
C ALA A 68 -4.92 -10.44 4.30
N VAL A 69 -3.72 -10.42 3.72
CA VAL A 69 -2.76 -11.52 3.89
C VAL A 69 -2.23 -11.58 5.31
N VAL A 70 -1.99 -10.42 5.95
CA VAL A 70 -1.59 -10.35 7.36
C VAL A 70 -2.70 -10.93 8.24
N ALA A 71 -3.94 -10.46 8.09
CA ALA A 71 -5.07 -10.98 8.86
C ALA A 71 -5.24 -12.50 8.70
N ALA A 72 -5.23 -12.99 7.45
CA ALA A 72 -5.37 -14.42 7.17
C ALA A 72 -4.21 -15.26 7.73
N LYS A 73 -2.96 -14.75 7.68
CA LYS A 73 -1.79 -15.42 8.28
C LYS A 73 -1.85 -15.46 9.80
N HIS A 74 -2.58 -14.56 10.43
CA HIS A 74 -2.91 -14.60 11.86
C HIS A 74 -4.16 -15.44 12.18
N GLY A 75 -4.69 -16.21 11.22
CA GLY A 75 -5.79 -17.15 11.44
C GLY A 75 -7.19 -16.52 11.38
N LEU A 76 -7.30 -15.25 11.00
CA LEU A 76 -8.59 -14.56 10.90
C LEU A 76 -9.29 -14.91 9.58
N ARG A 77 -10.58 -15.25 9.65
CA ARG A 77 -11.42 -15.43 8.47
C ARG A 77 -11.60 -14.09 7.78
N THR A 78 -10.92 -13.94 6.65
CA THR A 78 -10.80 -12.65 5.96
C THR A 78 -11.55 -12.67 4.63
N LEU A 79 -12.43 -11.69 4.41
CA LEU A 79 -13.11 -11.45 3.15
C LEU A 79 -12.51 -10.23 2.45
N VAL A 80 -12.12 -10.38 1.18
CA VAL A 80 -11.71 -9.26 0.33
C VAL A 80 -12.80 -8.97 -0.69
N LEU A 81 -13.27 -7.73 -0.73
CA LEU A 81 -14.28 -7.25 -1.67
C LEU A 81 -13.62 -6.35 -2.71
N GLU A 82 -13.66 -6.76 -3.97
CA GLU A 82 -13.19 -5.96 -5.10
C GLU A 82 -14.41 -5.56 -5.95
N LYS A 83 -14.49 -4.27 -6.29
CA LYS A 83 -15.60 -3.73 -7.09
C LYS A 83 -15.60 -4.28 -8.52
N THR A 84 -14.42 -4.51 -9.07
CA THR A 84 -14.25 -4.90 -10.47
C THR A 84 -14.10 -6.41 -10.63
N LYS A 85 -14.09 -6.89 -11.88
CA LYS A 85 -13.84 -8.31 -12.19
C LYS A 85 -12.37 -8.73 -11.97
N SER A 86 -11.49 -7.78 -11.66
CA SER A 86 -10.05 -8.01 -11.61
C SER A 86 -9.41 -7.38 -10.37
N PHE A 87 -8.50 -8.11 -9.74
CA PHE A 87 -7.75 -7.64 -8.58
C PHE A 87 -6.63 -6.65 -8.97
N GLY A 88 -6.26 -5.79 -8.03
CA GLY A 88 -5.05 -4.96 -8.11
C GLY A 88 -5.30 -3.46 -8.26
N GLY A 89 -6.47 -3.03 -8.75
CA GLY A 89 -6.80 -1.59 -8.88
C GLY A 89 -5.70 -0.78 -9.58
N THR A 90 -5.34 0.39 -9.05
CA THR A 90 -4.23 1.21 -9.56
C THR A 90 -2.86 0.63 -9.23
N THR A 91 -2.74 -0.22 -8.20
CA THR A 91 -1.49 -0.93 -7.88
C THR A 91 -1.02 -1.78 -9.07
N ALA A 92 -1.95 -2.44 -9.77
CA ALA A 92 -1.63 -3.22 -10.97
C ALA A 92 -1.08 -2.37 -12.14
N PHE A 93 -1.27 -1.06 -12.13
CA PHE A 93 -0.70 -0.14 -13.12
C PHE A 93 0.63 0.47 -12.68
N SER A 94 1.00 0.30 -11.41
CA SER A 94 2.19 0.92 -10.85
C SER A 94 3.47 0.23 -11.33
N GLY A 95 4.60 0.94 -11.24
CA GLY A 95 5.92 0.34 -11.45
C GLY A 95 6.38 -0.61 -10.34
N GLY A 96 5.53 -0.93 -9.35
CA GLY A 96 5.90 -1.81 -8.24
C GLY A 96 6.87 -1.20 -7.22
N GLY A 97 7.12 0.11 -7.28
CA GLY A 97 8.02 0.82 -6.37
C GLY A 97 7.39 1.06 -5.00
N ALA A 98 8.11 0.65 -3.94
CA ALA A 98 7.77 0.96 -2.55
C ALA A 98 8.89 1.81 -1.94
N TRP A 99 8.52 2.98 -1.39
CA TRP A 99 9.47 3.85 -0.69
C TRP A 99 9.54 3.43 0.79
N ILE A 100 10.60 2.74 1.17
CA ILE A 100 10.83 2.19 2.50
C ILE A 100 12.23 2.61 2.96
N PRO A 101 12.34 3.64 3.80
CA PRO A 101 13.63 4.07 4.34
C PRO A 101 14.20 3.04 5.33
N ASN A 102 15.52 3.05 5.52
CA ASN A 102 16.20 2.11 6.43
C ASN A 102 15.77 0.65 6.19
N ASN A 103 15.67 0.27 4.92
CA ASN A 103 15.27 -1.07 4.52
C ASN A 103 16.46 -2.04 4.52
N LEU A 104 16.17 -3.35 4.64
CA LEU A 104 17.20 -4.39 4.71
C LEU A 104 18.07 -4.49 3.45
N HIS A 105 17.57 -4.02 2.30
CA HIS A 105 18.25 -4.12 1.00
C HIS A 105 19.25 -2.99 0.76
N GLN A 106 19.17 -1.84 1.45
CA GLN A 106 20.12 -0.73 1.27
C GLN A 106 21.57 -1.16 1.53
N LYS A 107 21.80 -2.10 2.45
CA LYS A 107 23.14 -2.65 2.73
C LYS A 107 23.75 -3.38 1.54
N THR A 108 22.94 -4.05 0.71
CA THR A 108 23.46 -4.82 -0.43
C THR A 108 23.93 -3.93 -1.59
N ILE A 109 23.54 -2.65 -1.57
CA ILE A 109 23.99 -1.60 -2.50
C ILE A 109 24.89 -0.57 -1.82
N ASN A 110 25.49 -0.91 -0.66
CA ASN A 110 26.40 -0.06 0.12
C ASN A 110 25.81 1.30 0.52
N VAL A 111 24.49 1.37 0.71
CA VAL A 111 23.80 2.57 1.21
C VAL A 111 23.57 2.44 2.70
N VAL A 112 23.97 3.46 3.44
CA VAL A 112 23.65 3.61 4.87
C VAL A 112 22.52 4.62 5.00
N ASP A 113 21.46 4.24 5.70
CA ASP A 113 20.30 5.08 5.94
C ASP A 113 19.83 4.93 7.39
N SER A 114 18.98 5.85 7.85
CA SER A 114 18.42 5.80 9.19
C SER A 114 17.02 6.40 9.22
N ARG A 115 16.26 6.07 10.26
CA ARG A 115 14.94 6.65 10.51
C ARG A 115 15.04 8.17 10.63
N GLU A 116 16.05 8.66 11.35
CA GLU A 116 16.27 10.08 11.61
C GLU A 116 16.62 10.84 10.32
N SER A 117 17.43 10.23 9.46
CA SER A 117 17.76 10.79 8.14
C SER A 117 16.50 10.91 7.26
N ALA A 118 15.67 9.86 7.23
CA ALA A 118 14.43 9.85 6.48
C ALA A 118 13.38 10.82 7.04
N GLU A 119 13.29 10.94 8.36
CA GLU A 119 12.42 11.92 9.01
C GLU A 119 12.86 13.35 8.69
N ARG A 120 14.16 13.63 8.73
CA ARG A 120 14.72 14.94 8.33
C ARG A 120 14.39 15.27 6.88
N TYR A 121 14.51 14.30 5.98
CA TYR A 121 14.10 14.46 4.58
C TYR A 121 12.62 14.81 4.45
N LEU A 122 11.74 14.02 5.08
CA LEU A 122 10.30 14.25 5.01
C LEU A 122 9.89 15.60 5.62
N ARG A 123 10.51 16.02 6.73
CA ARG A 123 10.30 17.38 7.29
C ARG A 123 10.65 18.47 6.30
N ASN A 124 11.80 18.36 5.63
CA ASN A 124 12.29 19.35 4.68
C ASN A 124 11.53 19.37 3.33
N VAL A 125 10.91 18.26 2.96
CA VAL A 125 10.08 18.12 1.76
C VAL A 125 8.65 18.59 2.01
N LEU A 126 8.04 18.16 3.12
CA LEU A 126 6.62 18.39 3.40
C LEU A 126 6.34 19.76 4.02
N GLY A 127 7.29 20.33 4.76
CA GLY A 127 7.11 21.63 5.44
C GLY A 127 5.85 21.62 6.30
N ASP A 128 4.93 22.55 6.02
CA ASP A 128 3.67 22.71 6.76
C ASP A 128 2.70 21.50 6.64
N LEU A 129 2.93 20.60 5.67
CA LEU A 129 2.16 19.36 5.50
C LEU A 129 2.69 18.19 6.34
N TYR A 130 3.74 18.41 7.15
CA TYR A 130 4.32 17.38 7.98
C TYR A 130 3.38 16.98 9.13
N ASP A 131 2.88 15.75 9.10
CA ASP A 131 2.11 15.13 10.18
C ASP A 131 3.01 14.17 10.97
N TYR A 132 3.33 14.55 12.21
CA TYR A 132 4.24 13.77 13.05
C TYR A 132 3.74 12.35 13.32
N GLU A 133 2.46 12.18 13.67
CA GLU A 133 1.92 10.87 14.06
C GLU A 133 1.93 9.92 12.85
N MET A 134 1.48 10.43 11.70
CA MET A 134 1.44 9.65 10.45
C MET A 134 2.85 9.26 9.99
N ILE A 135 3.79 10.21 10.00
CA ILE A 135 5.15 9.98 9.50
C ILE A 135 5.94 9.10 10.47
N SER A 136 5.82 9.33 11.77
CA SER A 136 6.46 8.50 12.79
C SER A 136 6.02 7.04 12.67
N SER A 137 4.70 6.81 12.53
CA SER A 137 4.14 5.48 12.30
C SER A 137 4.62 4.86 10.99
N PHE A 138 4.62 5.62 9.90
CA PHE A 138 5.10 5.16 8.60
C PHE A 138 6.57 4.73 8.63
N LEU A 139 7.46 5.59 9.17
CA LEU A 139 8.89 5.31 9.26
C LEU A 139 9.21 4.14 10.19
N HIS A 140 8.42 3.96 11.26
CA HIS A 140 8.59 2.82 12.15
C HIS A 140 8.15 1.50 11.51
N ASN A 141 6.97 1.49 10.87
CA ASN A 141 6.32 0.25 10.45
C ASN A 141 6.78 -0.26 9.08
N THR A 142 7.25 0.61 8.17
CA THR A 142 7.57 0.17 6.81
C THR A 142 8.72 -0.83 6.69
N PRO A 143 9.84 -0.72 7.44
CA PRO A 143 10.88 -1.76 7.41
C PRO A 143 10.42 -3.08 8.04
N ILE A 144 9.54 -3.01 9.05
CA ILE A 144 8.95 -4.18 9.71
C ILE A 144 8.02 -4.90 8.74
N MET A 145 7.16 -4.16 8.05
CA MET A 145 6.26 -4.68 7.02
C MET A 145 7.05 -5.37 5.91
N LEU A 146 8.13 -4.75 5.41
CA LEU A 146 8.99 -5.35 4.39
C LEU A 146 9.55 -6.71 4.84
N GLN A 147 10.17 -6.76 6.02
CA GLN A 147 10.74 -7.99 6.57
C GLN A 147 9.66 -9.07 6.75
N TRP A 148 8.51 -8.69 7.30
CA TRP A 148 7.41 -9.62 7.53
C TRP A 148 6.87 -10.18 6.21
N MET A 149 6.64 -9.34 5.21
CA MET A 149 6.10 -9.78 3.91
C MET A 149 7.04 -10.77 3.22
N GLN A 150 8.35 -10.49 3.20
CA GLN A 150 9.32 -11.40 2.58
C GLN A 150 9.49 -12.72 3.34
N ALA A 151 9.32 -12.71 4.67
CA ALA A 151 9.45 -13.90 5.50
C ALA A 151 8.21 -14.81 5.47
N HIS A 152 7.01 -14.25 5.23
CA HIS A 152 5.74 -14.98 5.41
C HIS A 152 4.94 -15.18 4.12
N THR A 153 5.40 -14.60 3.00
CA THR A 153 4.71 -14.63 1.71
C THR A 153 5.70 -14.84 0.55
N SER A 154 5.17 -15.03 -0.67
CA SER A 154 6.00 -15.09 -1.88
C SER A 154 6.42 -13.71 -2.41
N VAL A 155 6.00 -12.61 -1.78
CA VAL A 155 6.39 -11.25 -2.19
C VAL A 155 7.84 -11.02 -1.80
N GLN A 156 8.68 -10.74 -2.79
CA GLN A 156 10.09 -10.38 -2.61
C GLN A 156 10.35 -9.01 -3.23
N PHE A 157 11.38 -8.32 -2.74
CA PHE A 157 11.80 -7.02 -3.26
C PHE A 157 13.28 -7.04 -3.65
N LYS A 158 13.63 -6.22 -4.64
CA LYS A 158 15.00 -5.98 -5.10
C LYS A 158 15.39 -4.50 -4.87
N PRO A 159 16.63 -4.21 -4.44
CA PRO A 159 17.12 -2.84 -4.34
C PRO A 159 17.27 -2.20 -5.71
N VAL A 160 17.09 -0.89 -5.77
CA VAL A 160 17.49 -0.07 -6.92
C VAL A 160 18.17 1.18 -6.41
N THR A 161 19.16 1.71 -7.14
CA THR A 161 19.90 2.92 -6.76
C THR A 161 19.17 4.20 -7.14
N LEU A 162 17.84 4.19 -7.08
CA LEU A 162 17.02 5.36 -7.40
C LEU A 162 17.16 6.42 -6.30
N PRO A 163 17.43 7.69 -6.67
CA PRO A 163 17.46 8.79 -5.73
C PRO A 163 16.05 9.19 -5.27
N ASP A 164 15.99 9.76 -4.07
CA ASP A 164 14.84 10.54 -3.63
C ASP A 164 14.57 11.69 -4.61
N TYR A 165 13.29 12.02 -4.84
CA TYR A 165 12.91 13.01 -5.86
C TYR A 165 13.44 14.44 -5.57
N HIS A 166 13.56 14.82 -4.30
CA HIS A 166 14.10 16.11 -3.90
C HIS A 166 15.55 15.98 -3.41
N VAL A 167 16.46 15.59 -4.31
CA VAL A 167 17.88 15.30 -4.01
C VAL A 167 18.62 16.40 -3.26
N GLY A 168 18.23 17.68 -3.44
CA GLY A 168 18.86 18.83 -2.77
C GLY A 168 18.37 19.09 -1.35
N LYS A 169 17.39 18.34 -0.84
CA LYS A 169 16.86 18.53 0.51
C LYS A 169 17.71 17.76 1.52
N GLU A 170 17.92 18.37 2.68
CA GLU A 170 18.67 17.73 3.75
C GLU A 170 18.01 16.40 4.17
N GLY A 171 18.82 15.34 4.28
CA GLY A 171 18.36 13.98 4.57
C GLY A 171 18.00 13.15 3.33
N ALA A 172 18.05 13.72 2.13
CA ALA A 172 17.85 12.97 0.88
C ALA A 172 18.88 11.83 0.77
N SER A 173 18.44 10.71 0.20
CA SER A 173 19.28 9.52 0.02
C SER A 173 18.96 8.83 -1.31
N VAL A 174 19.59 7.68 -1.52
CA VAL A 174 19.32 6.75 -2.62
C VAL A 174 18.84 5.42 -2.05
N GLY A 175 18.16 4.59 -2.84
CA GLY A 175 17.83 3.22 -2.44
C GLY A 175 16.76 3.06 -1.37
N ARG A 176 16.03 4.14 -1.06
CA ARG A 176 14.78 4.07 -0.26
C ARG A 176 13.64 3.49 -1.07
N THR A 177 13.60 3.74 -2.38
CA THR A 177 12.70 3.04 -3.29
C THR A 177 13.27 1.65 -3.59
N ILE A 178 12.48 0.62 -3.33
CA ILE A 178 12.74 -0.77 -3.73
C ILE A 178 11.64 -1.21 -4.71
N LEU A 179 11.95 -2.15 -5.58
CA LEU A 179 10.99 -2.71 -6.54
C LEU A 179 10.56 -4.10 -6.10
N THR A 180 9.30 -4.46 -6.33
CA THR A 180 8.87 -5.86 -6.24
C THR A 180 9.65 -6.72 -7.24
N GLN A 181 10.19 -7.84 -6.79
CA GLN A 181 10.87 -8.81 -7.66
C GLN A 181 9.87 -9.52 -8.58
N GLU A 182 10.35 -10.03 -9.72
CA GLU A 182 9.49 -10.80 -10.62
C GLU A 182 8.92 -12.03 -9.89
N TYR A 183 7.67 -12.35 -10.20
CA TYR A 183 6.97 -13.50 -9.64
C TYR A 183 6.44 -14.37 -10.77
N ASP A 184 6.67 -15.68 -10.68
CA ASP A 184 6.15 -16.64 -11.65
C ASP A 184 4.63 -16.81 -11.48
N GLY A 185 3.88 -16.09 -12.32
CA GLY A 185 2.41 -16.08 -12.29
C GLY A 185 1.76 -17.46 -12.49
N ARG A 186 2.48 -18.47 -13.02
CA ARG A 186 1.98 -19.85 -13.14
C ARG A 186 1.67 -20.46 -11.78
N GLN A 187 2.39 -20.05 -10.73
CA GLN A 187 2.19 -20.51 -9.36
C GLN A 187 0.81 -20.11 -8.79
N LEU A 188 0.13 -19.12 -9.37
CA LEU A 188 -1.24 -18.74 -8.97
C LEU A 188 -2.30 -19.68 -9.55
N GLY A 189 -1.97 -20.44 -10.59
CA GLY A 189 -2.92 -21.16 -11.42
C GLY A 189 -3.68 -20.22 -12.37
N ILE A 190 -4.10 -20.77 -13.51
CA ILE A 190 -4.63 -20.00 -14.65
C ILE A 190 -5.86 -19.15 -14.30
N GLN A 191 -6.72 -19.62 -13.39
CA GLN A 191 -7.94 -18.91 -13.01
C GLN A 191 -7.64 -17.64 -12.23
N ARG A 192 -6.76 -17.72 -11.22
CA ARG A 192 -6.37 -16.55 -10.42
C ARG A 192 -5.54 -15.58 -11.24
N LEU A 193 -4.64 -16.09 -12.09
CA LEU A 193 -3.85 -15.25 -12.98
C LEU A 193 -4.74 -14.40 -13.90
N ARG A 194 -5.80 -14.98 -14.47
CA ARG A 194 -6.79 -14.26 -15.29
C ARG A 194 -7.63 -13.24 -14.51
N SER A 195 -7.76 -13.40 -13.20
CA SER A 195 -8.42 -12.42 -12.34
C SER A 195 -7.53 -11.26 -11.93
N ILE A 196 -6.24 -11.23 -12.29
CA ILE A 196 -5.38 -10.08 -12.02
C ILE A 196 -5.53 -9.05 -13.13
N ARG A 197 -5.63 -7.78 -12.76
CA ARG A 197 -5.68 -6.67 -13.70
C ARG A 197 -4.35 -6.55 -14.44
N TYR A 198 -4.41 -6.42 -15.77
CA TYR A 198 -3.23 -6.12 -16.57
C TYR A 198 -2.68 -4.72 -16.27
N THR A 199 -1.37 -4.55 -16.49
CA THR A 199 -0.73 -3.24 -16.46
C THR A 199 -1.25 -2.35 -17.60
N LEU A 200 -0.88 -1.07 -17.60
CA LEU A 200 -1.26 -0.15 -18.67
C LEU A 200 -0.77 -0.66 -20.04
N GLN A 201 -1.59 -0.48 -21.07
CA GLN A 201 -1.22 -0.80 -22.45
C GLN A 201 0.00 0.04 -22.85
N GLY A 202 1.09 -0.63 -23.24
CA GLY A 202 2.41 -0.02 -23.50
C GLY A 202 3.45 -0.21 -22.38
N TYR A 203 3.04 -0.68 -21.19
CA TYR A 203 3.94 -1.04 -20.07
C TYR A 203 4.07 -2.56 -19.87
N HIS A 204 3.63 -3.37 -20.84
CA HIS A 204 3.86 -4.80 -20.85
C HIS A 204 4.22 -5.30 -22.25
N ALA A 205 5.15 -6.25 -22.30
CA ALA A 205 5.43 -7.07 -23.46
C ALA A 205 4.61 -8.37 -23.41
N PHE A 206 4.42 -9.01 -24.56
CA PHE A 206 3.75 -10.31 -24.70
C PHE A 206 2.38 -10.40 -23.98
N GLY A 207 1.62 -9.31 -24.01
CA GLY A 207 0.24 -9.21 -23.50
C GLY A 207 0.07 -9.27 -21.98
N SER A 208 1.13 -9.49 -21.21
CA SER A 208 1.02 -9.65 -19.74
C SER A 208 2.31 -9.46 -18.95
N MET A 209 3.47 -9.49 -19.61
CA MET A 209 4.77 -9.41 -18.95
C MET A 209 5.13 -7.94 -18.73
N GLN A 210 5.12 -7.48 -17.49
CA GLN A 210 5.67 -6.17 -17.16
C GLN A 210 7.18 -6.21 -17.39
N ALA A 211 7.69 -5.33 -18.25
CA ALA A 211 9.12 -5.25 -18.52
C ALA A 211 9.76 -4.19 -17.62
N ASP A 212 10.88 -4.55 -17.00
CA ASP A 212 11.69 -3.60 -16.25
C ASP A 212 12.46 -2.70 -17.26
N PRO A 213 12.63 -1.39 -16.99
CA PRO A 213 13.45 -0.53 -17.84
C PRO A 213 14.86 -1.08 -18.11
N SER A 214 15.44 -1.84 -17.16
CA SER A 214 16.73 -2.51 -17.34
C SER A 214 16.73 -3.64 -18.37
N GLU A 215 15.56 -4.19 -18.71
CA GLU A 215 15.39 -5.23 -19.73
C GLU A 215 15.18 -4.63 -21.13
N LEU A 216 14.84 -3.34 -21.24
CA LEU A 216 14.61 -2.68 -22.52
C LEU A 216 15.78 -2.79 -23.50
N PRO A 217 17.06 -2.67 -23.10
CA PRO A 217 18.18 -2.90 -24.03
C PRO A 217 18.17 -4.30 -24.63
N VAL A 218 17.86 -5.32 -23.83
CA VAL A 218 17.78 -6.73 -24.28
C VAL A 218 16.58 -6.93 -25.21
N LEU A 219 15.44 -6.34 -24.88
CA LEU A 219 14.20 -6.48 -25.66
C LEU A 219 14.20 -5.65 -26.95
N SER A 220 14.91 -4.53 -26.98
CA SER A 220 14.99 -3.62 -28.14
C SER A 220 16.06 -4.01 -29.14
N ASN A 221 17.06 -4.80 -28.73
CA ASN A 221 18.10 -5.33 -29.61
C ASN A 221 18.26 -6.84 -29.39
N PRO A 222 17.21 -7.64 -29.70
CA PRO A 222 17.32 -9.08 -29.61
C PRO A 222 18.22 -9.54 -30.76
N PHE A 223 19.40 -10.06 -30.39
CA PHE A 223 20.47 -10.59 -31.26
C PHE A 223 21.40 -9.55 -31.89
#